data_AF-A0A1J5PLD8-F1
#
_entry.id   AF-A0A1J5PLD8-F1
#
_cell.length_a   1.000
_cell.length_b   1.000
_cell.length_c   1.000
_cell.angle_alpha   90.00
_cell.angle_beta   90.00
_cell.angle_gamma   90.00
#
_symmetry.space_group_name_H-M   'P 1'
#
loop_
_entity.id
_entity.type
_entity.pdbx_description
1 polymer ?
#
loop_
_entity_poly.entity_id
_entity_poly.type
_entity_poly.pdbx_seq_one_letter_code
_entity_poly.pdbx_strand_id
1 'polypeptide(L)'
;MAGAPEASKLDKAGQIELRIVAAGARLDLGQVDAALVTLTCPELNTKSAEWSGRLRYAYADALLASGREEEALLWFQNAAASDPEQLTDAVERIDQLNGISFELDDEEDLEDDIDEEGSDDELVDSDD
;
A
#
# COMPACT_ATOMS: atom_id res chain seq x y z
N MET A 1 -16.20 23.25 -15.34
CA MET A 1 -15.75 21.87 -15.64
C MET A 1 -14.67 21.97 -16.71
N ALA A 2 -13.41 22.12 -16.31
CA ALA A 2 -12.28 22.22 -17.23
C ALA A 2 -11.45 20.93 -17.14
N GLY A 3 -11.98 19.83 -17.68
CA GLY A 3 -11.13 18.71 -18.08
C GLY A 3 -10.52 19.10 -19.41
N ALA A 4 -9.21 19.35 -19.43
CA ALA A 4 -8.50 19.74 -20.64
C ALA A 4 -8.76 18.72 -21.76
N PRO A 5 -9.22 19.14 -22.97
CA PRO A 5 -9.57 18.25 -24.07
C PRO A 5 -8.39 17.41 -24.58
N GLU A 6 -7.14 17.74 -24.21
CA GLU A 6 -5.97 16.89 -24.45
C GLU A 6 -5.95 15.61 -23.62
N ALA A 7 -6.51 15.60 -22.40
CA ALA A 7 -6.51 14.40 -21.54
C ALA A 7 -7.38 13.27 -22.13
N SER A 8 -8.45 13.62 -22.86
CA SER A 8 -9.28 12.66 -23.57
C SER A 8 -8.62 12.06 -24.83
N LYS A 9 -7.49 12.63 -25.28
CA LYS A 9 -6.66 12.06 -26.36
C LYS A 9 -5.62 11.08 -25.85
N LEU A 10 -5.36 11.07 -24.54
CA LEU A 10 -4.47 10.08 -23.91
C LEU A 10 -5.18 8.73 -23.84
N ASP A 11 -4.38 7.68 -23.98
CA ASP A 11 -4.80 6.32 -23.66
C ASP A 11 -5.11 6.21 -22.17
N LYS A 12 -5.67 5.06 -21.77
CA LYS A 12 -6.13 4.88 -20.39
C LYS A 12 -4.99 5.07 -19.38
N ALA A 13 -3.79 4.58 -19.71
CA ALA A 13 -2.61 4.75 -18.87
C ALA A 13 -2.29 6.25 -18.68
N GLY A 14 -2.21 7.04 -19.76
CA GLY A 14 -1.96 8.48 -19.64
C GLY A 14 -3.02 9.24 -18.84
N GLN A 15 -4.28 8.85 -18.91
CA GLN A 15 -5.34 9.44 -18.06
C GLN A 15 -5.15 9.13 -16.57
N ILE A 16 -4.69 7.93 -16.24
CA ILE A 16 -4.38 7.53 -14.87
C ILE A 16 -3.16 8.28 -14.35
N GLU A 17 -2.09 8.36 -15.14
CA GLU A 17 -0.88 9.10 -14.75
C GLU A 17 -1.19 10.58 -14.50
N LEU A 18 -1.98 11.23 -15.36
CA LEU A 18 -2.41 12.61 -15.14
C LEU A 18 -3.22 12.77 -13.85
N ARG A 19 -4.05 11.79 -13.51
CA ARG A 19 -4.82 11.79 -12.25
C ARG A 19 -3.90 11.66 -11.03
N ILE A 20 -2.92 10.77 -11.08
CA ILE A 20 -1.93 10.59 -10.01
C ILE A 20 -1.18 11.90 -9.79
N VAL A 21 -0.67 12.52 -10.86
CA VAL A 21 0.03 13.82 -10.79
C VAL A 21 -0.88 14.92 -10.21
N ALA A 22 -2.14 14.99 -10.65
CA ALA A 22 -3.07 15.98 -10.16
C ALA A 22 -3.46 15.77 -8.68
N ALA A 23 -3.43 14.53 -8.19
CA ALA A 23 -3.64 14.24 -6.77
C ALA A 23 -2.40 14.58 -5.93
N GLY A 24 -1.19 14.28 -6.42
CA GLY A 24 0.07 14.69 -5.78
C GLY A 24 0.13 16.21 -5.57
N ALA A 25 -0.17 16.99 -6.61
CA ALA A 25 -0.23 18.45 -6.50
C ALA A 25 -1.25 18.96 -5.47
N ARG A 26 -2.32 18.20 -5.21
CA ARG A 26 -3.29 18.54 -4.15
C ARG A 26 -2.74 18.21 -2.77
N LEU A 27 -2.07 17.07 -2.60
CA LEU A 27 -1.40 16.72 -1.35
C LEU A 27 -0.34 17.77 -0.97
N ASP A 28 0.45 18.24 -1.94
CA ASP A 28 1.44 19.31 -1.75
C ASP A 28 0.81 20.62 -1.25
N LEU A 29 -0.43 20.89 -1.66
CA LEU A 29 -1.23 22.05 -1.22
C LEU A 29 -2.00 21.80 0.09
N GLY A 30 -1.81 20.64 0.73
CA GLY A 30 -2.55 20.21 1.93
C GLY A 30 -4.02 19.86 1.66
N GLN A 31 -4.42 19.73 0.39
CA GLN A 31 -5.80 19.43 -0.02
C GLN A 31 -6.05 17.91 -0.05
N VAL A 32 -5.84 17.25 1.09
CA VAL A 32 -5.85 15.78 1.20
C VAL A 32 -7.18 15.15 0.77
N ASP A 33 -8.32 15.69 1.25
CA ASP A 33 -9.65 15.18 0.87
C ASP A 33 -9.90 15.28 -0.64
N ALA A 34 -9.42 16.36 -1.27
CA ALA A 34 -9.57 16.55 -2.71
C ALA A 34 -8.66 15.58 -3.50
N ALA A 35 -7.48 15.23 -2.97
CA ALA A 35 -6.61 14.22 -3.55
C ALA A 35 -7.27 12.83 -3.50
N LEU A 36 -7.84 12.45 -2.35
CA LEU A 36 -8.57 11.18 -2.19
C LEU A 36 -9.74 11.07 -3.17
N VAL A 37 -10.57 12.11 -3.28
CA VAL A 37 -11.67 12.13 -4.26
C VAL A 37 -11.15 12.03 -5.70
N THR A 38 -10.01 12.67 -6.00
CA THR A 38 -9.40 12.63 -7.33
C THR A 38 -8.95 11.22 -7.70
N LEU A 39 -8.36 10.48 -6.75
CA LEU A 39 -7.85 9.12 -6.93
C LEU A 39 -8.93 8.04 -6.84
N THR A 40 -10.06 8.32 -6.19
CA THR A 40 -11.19 7.41 -6.07
C THR A 40 -11.82 7.19 -7.44
N CYS A 41 -11.50 6.07 -8.09
CA CYS A 41 -11.98 5.78 -9.43
C CYS A 41 -12.17 4.27 -9.63
N PRO A 42 -13.00 3.84 -10.62
CA PRO A 42 -13.24 2.42 -10.88
C PRO A 42 -11.97 1.64 -11.21
N GLU A 43 -10.94 2.33 -11.72
CA GLU A 43 -9.67 1.75 -12.13
C GLU A 43 -8.84 1.19 -10.97
N LEU A 44 -9.10 1.59 -9.72
CA LEU A 44 -8.47 0.97 -8.54
C LEU A 44 -8.68 -0.55 -8.48
N ASN A 45 -9.79 -1.04 -9.04
CA ASN A 45 -10.12 -2.46 -9.10
C ASN A 45 -9.46 -3.21 -10.28
N THR A 46 -8.71 -2.52 -11.15
CA THR A 46 -8.05 -3.14 -12.30
C THR A 46 -6.75 -3.81 -11.84
N LYS A 47 -6.63 -5.12 -12.05
CA LYS A 47 -5.50 -5.92 -11.54
C LYS A 47 -4.33 -6.12 -12.51
N SER A 48 -4.62 -6.19 -13.81
CA SER A 48 -3.65 -6.60 -14.83
C SER A 48 -3.01 -5.45 -15.61
N ALA A 49 -3.24 -4.21 -15.20
CA ALA A 49 -2.67 -3.05 -15.87
C ALA A 49 -1.34 -2.64 -15.22
N GLU A 50 -0.36 -2.27 -16.04
CA GLU A 50 0.98 -1.84 -15.57
C GLU A 50 0.90 -0.62 -14.64
N TRP A 51 -0.06 0.29 -14.85
CA TRP A 51 -0.27 1.48 -14.00
C TRP A 51 -1.02 1.19 -12.69
N SER A 52 -1.51 -0.05 -12.48
CA SER A 52 -2.36 -0.36 -11.33
C SER A 52 -1.63 -0.25 -9.99
N GLY A 53 -0.37 -0.71 -9.91
CA GLY A 53 0.47 -0.58 -8.72
C GLY A 53 0.62 0.88 -8.30
N ARG A 54 1.02 1.76 -9.24
CA ARG A 54 1.20 3.21 -9.00
C ARG A 54 -0.08 3.91 -8.56
N LEU A 55 -1.22 3.58 -9.17
CA LEU A 55 -2.51 4.18 -8.80
C LEU A 55 -2.90 3.81 -7.36
N ARG A 56 -2.74 2.53 -6.97
CA ARG A 56 -3.05 2.07 -5.62
C ARG A 56 -2.08 2.64 -4.59
N TYR A 57 -0.81 2.74 -4.94
CA TYR A 57 0.22 3.39 -4.13
C TYR A 57 -0.17 4.84 -3.83
N ALA A 58 -0.48 5.64 -4.87
CA ALA A 58 -0.88 7.04 -4.70
C ALA A 58 -2.14 7.20 -3.83
N TYR A 59 -3.09 6.25 -3.93
CA TYR A 59 -4.27 6.22 -3.07
C TYR A 59 -3.93 5.87 -1.62
N ALA A 60 -3.04 4.91 -1.39
CA ALA A 60 -2.54 4.56 -0.06
C ALA A 60 -1.84 5.76 0.61
N ASP A 61 -1.00 6.47 -0.13
CA ASP A 61 -0.30 7.65 0.39
C ASP A 61 -1.28 8.79 0.73
N ALA A 62 -2.29 9.02 -0.10
CA ALA A 62 -3.35 9.98 0.21
C ALA A 62 -4.19 9.59 1.44
N LEU A 63 -4.44 8.29 1.66
CA LEU A 63 -5.10 7.79 2.87
C LEU A 63 -4.23 8.02 4.10
N LEU A 64 -2.94 7.74 4.01
CA LEU A 64 -2.00 7.96 5.09
C LEU A 64 -1.91 9.45 5.46
N ALA A 65 -1.83 10.33 4.46
CA ALA A 65 -1.84 11.78 4.66
C ALA A 65 -3.13 12.29 5.34
N SER A 66 -4.23 11.53 5.26
CA SER A 66 -5.49 11.83 5.97
C SER A 66 -5.57 11.25 7.38
N GLY A 67 -4.53 10.52 7.83
CA GLY A 67 -4.49 9.83 9.11
C GLY A 67 -5.22 8.48 9.12
N ARG A 68 -5.56 7.92 7.95
CA ARG A 68 -6.26 6.63 7.81
C ARG A 68 -5.24 5.51 7.62
N GLU A 69 -4.42 5.28 8.64
CA GLU A 69 -3.25 4.38 8.59
C GLU A 69 -3.62 2.93 8.26
N GLU A 70 -4.63 2.37 8.92
CA GLU A 70 -5.08 0.98 8.68
C GLU A 70 -5.50 0.76 7.22
N GLU A 71 -6.21 1.72 6.64
CA GLU A 71 -6.62 1.65 5.25
C GLU A 71 -5.44 1.86 4.31
N ALA A 72 -4.54 2.80 4.64
CA ALA A 72 -3.31 2.99 3.88
C ALA A 72 -2.49 1.70 3.81
N LEU A 73 -2.32 0.99 4.93
CA LEU A 73 -1.63 -0.29 5.00
C LEU A 73 -2.24 -1.33 4.04
N LEU A 74 -3.55 -1.49 4.06
CA LEU A 74 -4.26 -2.38 3.13
C LEU A 74 -4.04 -1.99 1.67
N TRP A 75 -4.04 -0.69 1.36
CA TRP A 75 -3.81 -0.22 -0.01
C TRP A 75 -2.35 -0.33 -0.45
N PHE A 76 -1.38 -0.17 0.44
CA PHE A 76 0.03 -0.45 0.14
C PHE A 76 0.25 -1.94 -0.13
N GLN A 77 -0.37 -2.85 0.64
CA GLN A 77 -0.34 -4.30 0.35
C GLN A 77 -0.90 -4.60 -1.04
N ASN A 78 -2.03 -3.97 -1.39
CA ASN A 78 -2.62 -4.10 -2.73
C ASN A 78 -1.74 -3.49 -3.83
N ALA A 79 -0.97 -2.43 -3.53
CA ALA A 79 -0.02 -1.84 -4.46
C ALA A 79 1.16 -2.78 -4.72
N ALA A 80 1.80 -3.28 -3.66
CA ALA A 80 2.90 -4.24 -3.72
C ALA A 80 2.51 -5.51 -4.50
N ALA A 81 1.30 -6.04 -4.26
CA ALA A 81 0.79 -7.21 -4.99
C ALA A 81 0.60 -6.97 -6.50
N SER A 82 0.49 -5.71 -6.93
CA SER A 82 0.36 -5.32 -8.35
C SER A 82 1.64 -4.70 -8.92
N ASP A 83 2.75 -4.73 -8.17
CA ASP A 83 4.04 -4.16 -8.56
C ASP A 83 5.17 -5.20 -8.47
N PRO A 84 5.12 -6.25 -9.31
CA PRO A 84 6.14 -7.31 -9.29
C PRO A 84 7.52 -6.83 -9.70
N GLU A 85 7.61 -5.71 -10.42
CA GLU A 85 8.86 -5.07 -10.85
C GLU A 85 9.42 -4.10 -9.79
N GLN A 86 8.75 -3.94 -8.65
CA GLN A 86 9.15 -3.05 -7.55
C GLN A 86 9.42 -1.61 -8.04
N LEU A 87 8.53 -1.10 -8.90
CA LEU A 87 8.57 0.28 -9.38
C LEU A 87 8.20 1.29 -8.27
N THR A 88 7.63 0.81 -7.17
CA THR A 88 7.23 1.55 -5.98
C THR A 88 7.89 0.93 -4.75
N ASP A 89 8.07 1.75 -3.71
CA ASP A 89 8.55 1.35 -2.38
C ASP A 89 7.41 0.83 -1.49
N ALA A 90 6.33 0.28 -2.07
CA ALA A 90 5.14 -0.13 -1.33
C ALA A 90 5.44 -1.12 -0.18
N VAL A 91 6.40 -2.03 -0.37
CA VAL A 91 6.83 -2.99 0.67
C VAL A 91 7.50 -2.26 1.82
N GLU A 92 8.42 -1.33 1.55
CA GLU A 92 9.09 -0.54 2.59
C GLU A 92 8.09 0.29 3.39
N ARG A 93 7.05 0.82 2.75
CA ARG A 93 5.98 1.57 3.42
C ARG A 93 5.13 0.68 4.34
N ILE A 94 4.88 -0.58 3.96
CA ILE A 94 4.20 -1.57 4.80
C ILE A 94 5.03 -1.85 6.06
N ASP A 95 6.32 -2.09 5.88
CA ASP A 95 7.24 -2.38 6.98
C ASP A 95 7.29 -1.21 7.97
N GLN A 96 7.45 0.02 7.47
CA GLN A 96 7.42 1.24 8.28
C GLN A 96 6.12 1.39 9.09
N LEU A 97 4.95 1.13 8.47
CA LEU A 97 3.65 1.22 9.14
C LEU A 97 3.44 0.12 10.18
N ASN A 98 4.07 -1.05 10.00
CA ASN A 98 4.08 -2.13 10.97
C ASN A 98 5.13 -1.94 12.08
N GLY A 99 5.92 -0.86 12.03
CA GLY A 99 7.02 -0.62 12.97
C GLY A 99 8.25 -1.49 12.72
N ILE A 100 8.32 -2.16 11.57
CA ILE A 100 9.49 -2.93 11.15
C ILE A 100 10.47 -1.94 10.52
N SER A 101 11.48 -1.52 11.29
CA SER A 101 12.63 -0.79 10.76
C SER A 101 13.75 -1.80 10.51
N PHE A 102 14.25 -1.87 9.27
CA PHE A 102 15.48 -2.61 8.99
C PHE A 102 16.67 -1.76 9.46
N GLU A 103 16.83 -1.63 10.78
CA GLU A 103 18.13 -1.27 11.32
C GLU A 103 19.05 -2.44 10.97
N LEU A 104 20.05 -2.19 10.12
CA LEU A 104 21.17 -3.10 9.97
C LEU A 104 21.85 -3.14 11.34
N ASP A 105 21.40 -4.06 12.20
CA ASP A 105 22.11 -4.41 13.40
C ASP A 105 23.46 -4.96 12.93
N ASP A 106 24.50 -4.14 13.10
CA ASP A 106 25.85 -4.62 13.24
C ASP A 106 25.86 -5.52 14.51
N GLU A 107 25.53 -6.80 14.32
CA GLU A 107 25.78 -7.93 15.23
C GLU A 107 25.44 -7.75 16.74
N GLU A 108 24.19 -7.59 17.20
CA GLU A 108 23.84 -7.94 18.60
C GLU A 108 22.44 -8.59 18.75
N ASP A 109 22.44 -9.88 19.09
CA ASP A 109 21.41 -10.73 19.73
C ASP A 109 19.90 -10.43 19.52
N LEU A 110 19.30 -11.17 18.58
CA LEU A 110 17.86 -11.45 18.60
C LEU A 110 17.57 -12.61 19.57
N GLU A 111 17.56 -12.33 20.88
CA GLU A 111 16.85 -13.18 21.86
C GLU A 111 15.36 -12.77 21.86
N ASP A 112 14.61 -13.21 20.85
CA ASP A 112 13.15 -13.17 20.94
C ASP A 112 12.69 -14.35 21.78
N ASP A 113 12.34 -14.05 23.04
CA ASP A 113 11.58 -14.88 23.96
C ASP A 113 10.28 -15.34 23.29
N ILE A 114 10.33 -16.51 22.65
CA ILE A 114 9.12 -17.25 22.31
C ILE A 114 8.68 -17.94 23.60
N ASP A 115 7.83 -17.27 24.38
CA ASP A 115 7.06 -17.90 25.44
C ASP A 115 6.14 -18.97 24.80
N GLU A 116 6.67 -20.18 24.65
CA GLU A 116 5.93 -21.38 24.27
C GLU A 116 5.10 -21.83 25.49
N GLU A 117 4.03 -21.06 25.76
CA GLU A 117 2.97 -21.41 26.70
C GLU A 117 2.42 -22.80 26.35
N GLY A 118 2.47 -23.68 27.35
CA GLY A 118 2.24 -25.10 27.18
C GLY A 118 0.84 -25.47 26.72
N SER A 119 0.80 -26.53 25.92
CA SER A 119 -0.38 -27.37 25.79
C SER A 119 0.09 -28.83 25.74
N ASP A 120 0.39 -29.37 26.92
CA ASP A 120 0.44 -30.82 27.14
C ASP A 120 -1.01 -31.33 27.10
N ASP A 121 -1.44 -31.80 25.93
CA ASP A 121 -2.61 -32.67 25.79
C ASP A 121 -2.34 -33.61 24.61
N GLU A 122 -1.90 -34.84 24.91
CA GLU A 122 -2.40 -36.02 24.21
C GLU A 122 -2.43 -37.23 25.17
N LEU A 123 -3.65 -37.49 25.63
CA LEU A 123 -4.10 -38.77 26.15
C LEU A 123 -3.92 -39.85 25.06
N VAL A 124 -3.16 -40.91 25.34
CA VAL A 124 -3.30 -42.17 24.60
C VAL A 124 -3.47 -43.32 25.60
N ASP A 125 -4.73 -43.65 25.86
CA ASP A 125 -5.13 -45.01 26.21
C ASP A 125 -4.94 -45.91 24.98
N SER A 126 -4.20 -47.00 25.11
CA SER A 126 -4.47 -48.24 24.35
C SER A 126 -3.80 -49.44 25.01
N ASP A 127 -4.65 -50.36 25.47
CA ASP A 127 -4.40 -51.78 25.75
C ASP A 127 -3.33 -52.45 24.86
N ASP A 128 -2.38 -53.16 25.47
CA ASP A 128 -2.03 -54.59 25.24
C ASP A 128 -1.19 -55.15 26.41
#